data_AF-A0A2Y9PXT1-F1
#
_entry.id   AF-A0A2Y9PXT1-F1
#
_cell.length_a   1.000
_cell.length_b   1.000
_cell.length_c   1.000
_cell.angle_alpha   90.00
_cell.angle_beta   90.00
_cell.angle_gamma   90.00
#
_symmetry.space_group_name_H-M   'P 1'
#
loop_
_entity.id
_entity.type
_entity.pdbx_description
1 polymer ?
#
loop_
_entity_poly.entity_id
_entity_poly.type
_entity_poly.pdbx_seq_one_letter_code
_entity_poly.pdbx_strand_id
1 'polypeptide(L)'
;MRGGQGAARAPVIQFTNCRILRGRALLREDLWVRGGRILDPEKLFFEERRVADEQRDCGGCILAPGFIDVQINGGFGVDFSQATEDVGSGVALVARRILPHGVTSFCPTLVTSPPEVYCKVLPQIPVKSGGPHGAGVLGVHLEGPFISHEKRGAHPEAHLRSFEANAFQDLLATYGGLDNVRIVTLAPELGRSHEVIRALTALGICVSLGHSVADLGTAEEAVQSGATFITHLFNAMLPFHHRDPGIVGLLTSDRLPLGRHIFYGMIADGIHTNPAALRIAHRAHPEGLVLVTDAVPALGLGNGRHTLGQQEVEVDGLTAYVAGTNTLSGSIAPMDTCVRHFLQATGAHGRGRGLRASGWLEPTVTGTEATAPEGRALAWVLWDCRIGRCRAVEGSGVGAALQAPGLGCSGASQWGWHVLGEVRRVCLAEAVVGQALWGSWQCLGAGMSCRGPGVGGTVVQGAVWSRRETNWEAQTAVGLAWGVKQGMERIGVPSSIFRLGGGEGLVTLLRSPGV
;
A
#
# COMPACT_ATOMS: atom_id res chain seq x y z
N MET A 1 27.07 -6.65 -11.32
CA MET A 1 26.72 -5.95 -12.58
C MET A 1 26.06 -6.79 -13.68
N ARG A 2 25.77 -8.11 -13.55
CA ARG A 2 25.18 -8.90 -14.67
C ARG A 2 23.65 -8.84 -14.83
N GLY A 3 22.90 -8.30 -13.86
CA GLY A 3 21.42 -8.31 -13.90
C GLY A 3 20.76 -7.37 -14.93
N GLY A 4 21.46 -6.32 -15.39
CA GLY A 4 20.85 -5.29 -16.25
C GLY A 4 20.59 -5.71 -17.70
N GLN A 5 21.44 -6.57 -18.27
CA GLN A 5 21.38 -6.91 -19.70
C GLN A 5 20.19 -7.83 -20.07
N GLY A 6 19.67 -8.61 -19.11
CA GLY A 6 18.48 -9.45 -19.33
C GLY A 6 17.20 -8.63 -19.43
N ALA A 7 17.01 -7.64 -18.56
CA ALA A 7 15.82 -6.80 -18.53
C ALA A 7 15.68 -5.93 -19.78
N ALA A 8 16.79 -5.41 -20.33
CA ALA A 8 16.79 -4.63 -21.57
C ALA A 8 16.32 -5.44 -22.80
N ARG A 9 16.52 -6.77 -22.79
CA ARG A 9 16.15 -7.71 -23.86
C ARG A 9 14.75 -8.31 -23.71
N ALA A 10 14.05 -8.10 -22.60
CA ALA A 10 12.68 -8.57 -22.42
C ALA A 10 11.73 -7.89 -23.44
N PRO A 11 10.64 -8.55 -23.85
CA PRO A 11 9.68 -7.97 -24.78
C PRO A 11 9.03 -6.71 -24.18
N VAL A 12 8.81 -5.72 -25.04
CA VAL A 12 8.07 -4.50 -24.77
C VAL A 12 6.60 -4.77 -25.06
N ILE A 13 5.79 -4.73 -24.00
CA ILE A 13 4.34 -4.93 -24.05
C ILE A 13 3.66 -3.57 -23.94
N GLN A 14 2.79 -3.24 -24.89
CA GLN A 14 1.93 -2.06 -24.87
C GLN A 14 0.49 -2.48 -24.56
N PHE A 15 -0.05 -2.01 -23.44
CA PHE A 15 -1.47 -2.10 -23.12
C PHE A 15 -2.18 -0.91 -23.73
N THR A 16 -3.06 -1.18 -24.70
CA THR A 16 -3.78 -0.15 -25.45
C THR A 16 -5.22 0.00 -24.98
N ASN A 17 -5.86 1.13 -25.28
CA ASN A 17 -7.30 1.32 -25.04
C ASN A 17 -7.70 1.08 -23.56
N CYS A 18 -6.83 1.48 -22.63
CA CYS A 18 -7.05 1.35 -21.19
C CYS A 18 -7.35 2.71 -20.54
N ARG A 19 -7.82 2.69 -19.29
CA ARG A 19 -7.96 3.88 -18.44
C ARG A 19 -7.02 3.76 -17.25
N ILE A 20 -6.01 4.62 -17.17
CA ILE A 20 -4.98 4.59 -16.13
C ILE A 20 -5.29 5.65 -15.07
N LEU A 21 -5.06 5.31 -13.79
CA LEU A 21 -5.15 6.28 -12.70
C LEU A 21 -3.90 7.16 -12.67
N ARG A 22 -4.03 8.43 -13.06
CA ARG A 22 -3.00 9.47 -12.91
C ARG A 22 -3.48 10.49 -11.87
N GLY A 23 -2.73 10.64 -10.78
CA GLY A 23 -3.13 11.51 -9.67
C GLY A 23 -4.50 11.11 -9.09
N ARG A 24 -5.52 11.93 -9.33
CA ARG A 24 -6.92 11.72 -8.90
C ARG A 24 -7.90 11.54 -10.07
N ALA A 25 -7.42 11.29 -11.29
CA ALA A 25 -8.22 11.15 -12.51
C ALA A 25 -7.93 9.83 -13.25
N LEU A 26 -8.94 9.28 -13.93
CA LEU A 26 -8.78 8.17 -14.87
C LEU A 26 -8.62 8.75 -16.28
N LEU A 27 -7.44 8.60 -16.86
CA LEU A 27 -7.09 9.11 -18.19
C LEU A 27 -7.03 7.95 -19.19
N ARG A 28 -7.44 8.19 -20.44
CA ARG A 28 -7.32 7.20 -21.51
C ARG A 28 -5.92 7.30 -22.10
N GLU A 29 -5.07 6.37 -21.71
CA GLU A 29 -3.64 6.33 -22.01
C GLU A 29 -3.26 4.87 -22.34
N ASP A 30 -2.11 4.69 -22.98
CA ASP A 30 -1.49 3.38 -23.15
C ASP A 30 -0.40 3.18 -22.09
N LEU A 31 -0.25 1.95 -21.58
CA LEU A 31 0.81 1.60 -20.63
C LEU A 31 1.88 0.75 -21.31
N TRP A 32 3.15 1.13 -21.14
CA TRP A 32 4.30 0.43 -21.70
C TRP A 32 5.05 -0.30 -20.60
N VAL A 33 5.30 -1.60 -20.79
CA VAL A 33 5.90 -2.48 -19.78
C VAL A 33 6.97 -3.37 -20.42
N ARG A 34 8.09 -3.59 -19.72
CA ARG A 34 9.14 -4.53 -20.13
C ARG A 34 9.79 -5.17 -18.91
N GLY A 35 9.90 -6.50 -18.90
CA GLY A 35 10.48 -7.24 -17.78
C GLY A 35 9.80 -6.94 -16.43
N GLY A 36 8.48 -6.75 -16.43
CA GLY A 36 7.68 -6.36 -15.27
C GLY A 36 7.79 -4.88 -14.84
N ARG A 37 8.55 -4.04 -15.56
CA ARG A 37 8.75 -2.61 -15.23
C ARG A 37 8.00 -1.67 -16.15
N ILE A 38 7.42 -0.61 -15.58
CA ILE A 38 6.86 0.52 -16.34
C ILE A 38 7.98 1.22 -17.11
N LEU A 39 7.72 1.49 -18.38
CA LEU A 39 8.56 2.31 -19.24
C LEU A 39 7.97 3.71 -19.39
N ASP A 40 8.86 4.70 -19.51
CA ASP A 40 8.53 6.01 -20.06
C ASP A 40 8.35 5.88 -21.59
N PRO A 41 7.17 6.18 -22.15
CA PRO A 41 6.95 6.11 -23.59
C PRO A 41 7.80 7.13 -24.38
N GLU A 42 8.16 8.27 -23.78
CA GLU A 42 8.98 9.28 -24.45
C GLU A 42 10.40 8.74 -24.69
N LYS A 43 11.04 8.20 -23.65
CA LYS A 43 12.37 7.58 -23.76
C LYS A 43 12.38 6.36 -24.68
N LEU A 44 11.38 5.50 -24.55
CA LEU A 44 11.25 4.32 -25.41
C LEU A 44 11.17 4.69 -26.91
N PHE A 45 10.47 5.77 -27.23
CA PHE A 45 10.29 6.22 -28.61
C PHE A 45 11.48 7.04 -29.13
N PHE A 46 11.96 8.04 -28.39
CA PHE A 46 12.99 8.96 -28.87
C PHE A 46 14.42 8.45 -28.67
N GLU A 47 14.71 7.80 -27.54
CA GLU A 47 16.06 7.30 -27.22
C GLU A 47 16.28 5.90 -27.77
N GLU A 48 15.39 4.95 -27.43
CA GLU A 48 15.53 3.55 -27.84
C GLU A 48 15.02 3.27 -29.27
N ARG A 49 14.14 4.14 -29.79
CA ARG A 49 13.49 3.99 -31.12
C ARG A 49 12.80 2.64 -31.30
N ARG A 50 12.21 2.11 -30.23
CA ARG A 50 11.49 0.83 -30.25
C ARG A 50 9.99 1.05 -30.28
N VAL A 51 9.31 0.11 -30.94
CA VAL A 51 7.86 -0.09 -30.87
C VAL A 51 7.56 -1.25 -29.94
N ALA A 52 6.28 -1.53 -29.70
CA ALA A 52 5.84 -2.69 -28.93
C ALA A 52 6.18 -3.99 -29.68
N ASP A 53 6.75 -4.96 -28.97
CA ASP A 53 6.89 -6.34 -29.46
C ASP A 53 5.53 -7.08 -29.34
N GLU A 54 4.71 -6.72 -28.33
CA GLU A 54 3.34 -7.20 -28.13
C GLU A 54 2.37 -6.03 -27.85
N GLN A 55 1.18 -6.05 -28.46
CA GLN A 55 0.07 -5.16 -28.07
C GLN A 55 -1.07 -5.94 -27.42
N ARG A 56 -1.70 -5.34 -26.41
CA ARG A 56 -2.80 -5.94 -25.64
C ARG A 56 -3.92 -4.92 -25.43
N ASP A 57 -5.01 -5.06 -26.19
CA ASP A 57 -6.21 -4.22 -26.06
C ASP A 57 -6.92 -4.49 -24.72
N CYS A 58 -7.07 -3.46 -23.91
CA CYS A 58 -7.76 -3.50 -22.62
C CYS A 58 -9.28 -3.32 -22.72
N GLY A 59 -9.85 -3.13 -23.90
CA GLY A 59 -11.30 -3.09 -24.14
C GLY A 59 -12.04 -1.95 -23.44
N GLY A 60 -11.34 -0.84 -23.14
CA GLY A 60 -11.84 0.29 -22.36
C GLY A 60 -11.80 0.08 -20.83
N CYS A 61 -11.26 -1.04 -20.34
CA CYS A 61 -11.15 -1.32 -18.90
C CYS A 61 -10.16 -0.38 -18.19
N ILE A 62 -10.26 -0.33 -16.86
CA ILE A 62 -9.30 0.41 -16.03
C ILE A 62 -8.07 -0.48 -15.82
N LEU A 63 -6.88 0.08 -15.97
CA LEU A 63 -5.62 -0.57 -15.62
C LEU A 63 -5.06 0.11 -14.36
N ALA A 64 -4.95 -0.66 -13.29
CA ALA A 64 -4.54 -0.19 -11.96
C ALA A 64 -3.32 -0.98 -11.44
N PRO A 65 -2.56 -0.41 -10.48
CA PRO A 65 -1.65 -1.20 -9.66
C PRO A 65 -2.39 -2.37 -9.04
N GLY A 66 -1.74 -3.52 -8.93
CA GLY A 66 -2.31 -4.68 -8.26
C GLY A 66 -2.57 -4.40 -6.78
N PHE A 67 -3.61 -5.03 -6.25
CA PHE A 67 -4.06 -4.76 -4.89
C PHE A 67 -3.10 -5.34 -3.86
N ILE A 68 -3.04 -4.68 -2.71
CA ILE A 68 -2.25 -5.09 -1.56
C ILE A 68 -3.18 -5.37 -0.40
N ASP A 69 -3.15 -6.60 0.12
CA ASP A 69 -3.97 -7.01 1.26
C ASP A 69 -3.09 -7.21 2.50
N VAL A 70 -3.11 -6.22 3.41
CA VAL A 70 -2.21 -6.21 4.58
C VAL A 70 -2.76 -6.96 5.79
N GLN A 71 -4.00 -7.45 5.72
CA GLN A 71 -4.61 -8.27 6.76
C GLN A 71 -5.47 -9.38 6.12
N ILE A 72 -4.93 -10.60 6.10
CA ILE A 72 -5.57 -11.81 5.59
C ILE A 72 -5.04 -13.03 6.35
N ASN A 73 -5.92 -13.69 7.08
CA ASN A 73 -5.59 -14.81 7.98
C ASN A 73 -5.46 -16.15 7.26
N GLY A 74 -6.04 -16.25 6.06
CA GLY A 74 -5.98 -17.46 5.24
C GLY A 74 -6.87 -17.41 4.02
N GLY A 75 -7.12 -18.58 3.45
CA GLY A 75 -8.14 -18.76 2.42
C GLY A 75 -8.03 -20.12 1.73
N PHE A 76 -9.09 -20.52 1.04
CA PHE A 76 -9.16 -21.75 0.24
C PHE A 76 -8.80 -23.02 1.04
N GLY A 77 -9.14 -23.04 2.33
CA GLY A 77 -8.86 -24.12 3.29
C GLY A 77 -7.51 -24.01 4.01
N VAL A 78 -6.71 -22.97 3.75
CA VAL A 78 -5.42 -22.74 4.43
C VAL A 78 -5.58 -21.72 5.54
N ASP A 79 -5.08 -22.06 6.73
CA ASP A 79 -4.93 -21.20 7.90
C ASP A 79 -3.45 -20.90 8.14
N PHE A 80 -3.07 -19.63 8.16
CA PHE A 80 -1.67 -19.24 8.42
C PHE A 80 -1.28 -19.37 9.90
N SER A 81 -2.27 -19.46 10.80
CA SER A 81 -2.06 -19.65 12.24
C SER A 81 -1.98 -21.14 12.64
N GLN A 82 -1.95 -22.06 11.67
CA GLN A 82 -1.76 -23.49 11.93
C GLN A 82 -0.32 -23.94 11.70
N ALA A 83 0.24 -24.56 12.73
CA ALA A 83 1.61 -25.04 12.75
C ALA A 83 1.77 -26.39 12.02
N THR A 84 1.40 -26.45 10.73
CA THR A 84 1.56 -27.63 9.86
C THR A 84 3.03 -27.93 9.58
N GLU A 85 3.33 -29.06 8.91
CA GLU A 85 4.70 -29.39 8.49
C GLU A 85 5.18 -28.60 7.27
N ASP A 86 4.25 -28.06 6.47
CA ASP A 86 4.53 -27.28 5.26
C ASP A 86 3.58 -26.08 5.17
N VAL A 87 3.88 -25.05 5.97
CA VAL A 87 3.18 -23.76 5.92
C VAL A 87 3.42 -23.09 4.56
N GLY A 88 4.62 -23.29 3.99
CA GLY A 88 5.07 -22.63 2.76
C GLY A 88 4.21 -22.96 1.54
N SER A 89 3.79 -24.23 1.36
CA SER A 89 2.88 -24.58 0.25
C SER A 89 1.47 -24.08 0.45
N GLY A 90 1.00 -23.98 1.71
CA GLY A 90 -0.27 -23.33 2.07
C GLY A 90 -0.27 -21.85 1.68
N VAL A 91 0.73 -21.09 2.12
CA VAL A 91 0.92 -19.67 1.73
C VAL A 91 1.03 -19.53 0.21
N ALA A 92 1.74 -20.44 -0.47
CA ALA A 92 1.85 -20.43 -1.93
C ALA A 92 0.52 -20.78 -2.64
N LEU A 93 -0.36 -21.58 -2.03
CA LEU A 93 -1.71 -21.85 -2.55
C LEU A 93 -2.57 -20.60 -2.47
N VAL A 94 -2.63 -19.93 -1.32
CA VAL A 94 -3.39 -18.67 -1.15
C VAL A 94 -2.85 -17.61 -2.10
N ALA A 95 -1.52 -17.42 -2.15
CA ALA A 95 -0.86 -16.47 -3.05
C ALA A 95 -1.25 -16.65 -4.53
N ARG A 96 -1.46 -17.89 -5.00
CA ARG A 96 -1.98 -18.17 -6.35
C ARG A 96 -3.47 -17.85 -6.49
N ARG A 97 -4.27 -18.22 -5.48
CA ARG A 97 -5.73 -18.17 -5.51
C ARG A 97 -6.31 -16.77 -5.28
N ILE A 98 -5.55 -15.83 -4.72
CA ILE A 98 -5.96 -14.42 -4.59
C ILE A 98 -5.67 -13.54 -5.83
N LEU A 99 -4.82 -14.00 -6.77
CA LEU A 99 -4.53 -13.27 -8.02
C LEU A 99 -5.79 -12.97 -8.88
N PRO A 100 -6.76 -13.89 -9.06
CA PRO A 100 -8.03 -13.58 -9.75
C PRO A 100 -8.83 -12.44 -9.10
N HIS A 101 -8.67 -12.24 -7.79
CA HIS A 101 -9.29 -11.16 -7.01
C HIS A 101 -8.49 -9.85 -7.05
N GLY A 102 -7.41 -9.83 -7.84
CA GLY A 102 -6.56 -8.67 -8.06
C GLY A 102 -5.50 -8.43 -6.99
N VAL A 103 -5.42 -9.26 -5.94
CA VAL A 103 -4.35 -9.14 -4.94
C VAL A 103 -3.04 -9.66 -5.53
N THR A 104 -2.04 -8.79 -5.62
CA THR A 104 -0.73 -9.12 -6.18
C THR A 104 0.39 -9.08 -5.15
N SER A 105 0.13 -8.53 -3.97
CA SER A 105 0.99 -8.61 -2.79
C SER A 105 0.13 -8.69 -1.53
N PHE A 106 0.58 -9.37 -0.49
CA PHE A 106 -0.18 -9.50 0.75
C PHE A 106 0.73 -9.74 1.97
N CYS A 107 0.16 -9.54 3.15
CA CYS A 107 0.76 -9.94 4.43
C CYS A 107 -0.05 -11.12 5.00
N PRO A 108 0.49 -12.34 5.03
CA PRO A 108 -0.09 -13.43 5.81
C PRO A 108 -0.24 -13.00 7.27
N THR A 109 -1.47 -13.04 7.79
CA THR A 109 -1.79 -12.66 9.16
C THR A 109 -1.86 -13.88 10.06
N LEU A 110 -1.16 -13.83 11.20
CA LEU A 110 -1.24 -14.84 12.26
C LEU A 110 -1.98 -14.22 13.46
N VAL A 111 -3.09 -14.83 13.87
CA VAL A 111 -3.85 -14.41 15.06
C VAL A 111 -3.21 -14.94 16.35
N THR A 112 -3.57 -14.35 17.50
CA THR A 112 -3.26 -14.81 18.87
C THR A 112 -3.19 -16.34 18.95
N SER A 113 -1.96 -16.85 19.11
CA SER A 113 -1.62 -18.27 19.12
C SER A 113 -0.62 -18.58 20.24
N PRO A 114 -0.39 -19.87 20.58
CA PRO A 114 0.71 -20.26 21.46
C PRO A 114 2.10 -19.88 20.89
N PRO A 115 3.10 -19.57 21.73
CA PRO A 115 4.46 -19.22 21.29
C PRO A 115 5.10 -20.22 20.32
N GLU A 116 4.87 -21.52 20.54
CA GLU A 116 5.36 -22.61 19.69
C GLU A 116 4.82 -22.56 18.26
N VAL A 117 3.62 -21.98 18.04
CA VAL A 117 3.06 -21.75 16.71
C VAL A 117 3.85 -20.67 15.99
N TYR A 118 4.05 -19.50 16.61
CA TYR A 118 4.83 -18.41 16.00
C TYR A 118 6.26 -18.86 15.66
N CYS A 119 6.93 -19.54 16.61
CA CYS A 119 8.29 -20.04 16.44
C CYS A 119 8.41 -21.05 15.29
N LYS A 120 7.38 -21.87 15.02
CA LYS A 120 7.35 -22.84 13.92
C LYS A 120 6.91 -22.22 12.58
N VAL A 121 5.99 -21.27 12.60
CA VAL A 121 5.35 -20.71 11.39
C VAL A 121 6.18 -19.57 10.79
N LEU A 122 6.65 -18.60 11.60
CA LEU A 122 7.32 -17.39 11.10
C LEU A 122 8.56 -17.67 10.21
N PRO A 123 9.44 -18.65 10.51
CA PRO A 123 10.57 -18.97 9.64
C PRO A 123 10.17 -19.55 8.28
N GLN A 124 8.98 -20.13 8.16
CA GLN A 124 8.46 -20.76 6.94
C GLN A 124 7.77 -19.76 5.98
N ILE A 125 7.55 -18.52 6.42
CA ILE A 125 6.90 -17.46 5.63
C ILE A 125 7.93 -16.35 5.30
N PRO A 126 8.92 -16.60 4.42
CA PRO A 126 9.88 -15.58 4.02
C PRO A 126 9.22 -14.49 3.15
N VAL A 127 9.72 -13.27 3.28
CA VAL A 127 9.42 -12.18 2.33
C VAL A 127 9.79 -12.63 0.92
N LYS A 128 8.86 -12.51 -0.03
CA LYS A 128 8.98 -13.08 -1.38
C LYS A 128 8.29 -12.20 -2.41
N SER A 129 9.03 -11.77 -3.44
CA SER A 129 8.45 -11.06 -4.58
C SER A 129 7.39 -11.89 -5.30
N GLY A 130 6.31 -11.24 -5.72
CA GLY A 130 5.27 -11.86 -6.55
C GLY A 130 5.75 -12.17 -7.97
N GLY A 131 4.96 -12.93 -8.73
CA GLY A 131 5.26 -13.30 -10.11
C GLY A 131 4.25 -14.28 -10.70
N PRO A 132 4.60 -15.00 -11.78
CA PRO A 132 3.71 -15.94 -12.49
C PRO A 132 3.15 -17.09 -11.63
N HIS A 133 3.66 -17.26 -10.41
CA HIS A 133 3.33 -18.37 -9.50
C HIS A 133 2.64 -17.92 -8.21
N GLY A 134 2.24 -16.64 -8.10
CA GLY A 134 1.50 -16.12 -6.96
C GLY A 134 1.77 -14.63 -6.65
N ALA A 135 0.88 -14.05 -5.86
CA ALA A 135 1.09 -12.77 -5.19
C ALA A 135 2.37 -12.79 -4.33
N GLY A 136 2.98 -11.62 -4.14
CA GLY A 136 4.14 -11.44 -3.28
C GLY A 136 3.77 -11.48 -1.80
N VAL A 137 4.64 -12.08 -0.99
CA VAL A 137 4.56 -11.99 0.49
C VAL A 137 5.42 -10.80 0.90
N LEU A 138 4.80 -9.74 1.41
CA LEU A 138 5.51 -8.53 1.87
C LEU A 138 6.18 -8.75 3.23
N GLY A 139 5.61 -9.65 4.02
CA GLY A 139 6.03 -10.08 5.35
C GLY A 139 4.82 -10.51 6.16
N VAL A 140 5.03 -10.96 7.38
CA VAL A 140 3.96 -11.42 8.28
C VAL A 140 3.35 -10.23 9.03
N HIS A 141 2.03 -10.27 9.18
CA HIS A 141 1.27 -9.47 10.14
C HIS A 141 0.97 -10.34 11.37
N LEU A 142 1.38 -9.89 12.56
CA LEU A 142 1.07 -10.53 13.83
C LEU A 142 -0.11 -9.80 14.48
N GLU A 143 -1.25 -10.47 14.64
CA GLU A 143 -2.45 -9.91 15.25
C GLU A 143 -2.68 -10.49 16.64
N GLY A 144 -2.13 -9.82 17.65
CA GLY A 144 -1.96 -10.38 18.99
C GLY A 144 -0.78 -11.36 19.09
N PRO A 145 -0.45 -11.83 20.31
CA PRO A 145 -1.36 -11.98 21.45
C PRO A 145 -1.41 -10.81 22.45
N PHE A 146 -0.64 -9.74 22.21
CA PHE A 146 -0.58 -8.55 23.07
C PHE A 146 -1.77 -7.60 22.83
N ILE A 147 -2.97 -8.10 23.10
CA ILE A 147 -4.24 -7.39 22.89
C ILE A 147 -5.14 -7.44 24.13
N SER A 148 -6.15 -6.59 24.17
CA SER A 148 -7.07 -6.47 25.31
C SER A 148 -7.94 -7.70 25.49
N HIS A 149 -8.09 -8.17 26.74
CA HIS A 149 -9.04 -9.23 27.09
C HIS A 149 -10.49 -8.82 26.76
N GLU A 150 -10.87 -7.58 27.04
CA GLU A 150 -12.23 -7.06 26.80
C GLU A 150 -12.58 -6.91 25.32
N LYS A 151 -11.57 -6.81 24.46
CA LYS A 151 -11.71 -6.62 23.02
C LYS A 151 -11.03 -7.73 22.21
N ARG A 152 -10.86 -8.91 22.81
CA ARG A 152 -10.26 -10.06 22.13
C ARG A 152 -11.03 -10.52 20.88
N GLY A 153 -12.35 -10.30 20.81
CA GLY A 153 -13.16 -10.74 19.68
C GLY A 153 -13.04 -12.26 19.49
N ALA A 154 -12.63 -12.68 18.29
CA ALA A 154 -12.38 -14.10 17.97
C ALA A 154 -11.06 -14.66 18.55
N HIS A 155 -10.23 -13.87 19.25
CA HIS A 155 -8.93 -14.33 19.71
C HIS A 155 -9.05 -15.22 20.98
N PRO A 156 -8.34 -16.37 21.04
CA PRO A 156 -8.41 -17.31 22.16
C PRO A 156 -7.82 -16.74 23.45
N GLU A 157 -8.65 -16.64 24.48
CA GLU A 157 -8.32 -16.00 25.76
C GLU A 157 -7.11 -16.61 26.47
N ALA A 158 -6.97 -17.93 26.42
CA ALA A 158 -5.87 -18.68 27.03
C ALA A 158 -4.48 -18.38 26.43
N HIS A 159 -4.44 -17.74 25.26
CA HIS A 159 -3.21 -17.40 24.54
C HIS A 159 -2.90 -15.90 24.54
N LEU A 160 -3.78 -15.07 25.11
CA LEU A 160 -3.49 -13.65 25.34
C LEU A 160 -2.26 -13.48 26.25
N ARG A 161 -1.52 -12.39 26.02
CA ARG A 161 -0.31 -12.03 26.76
C ARG A 161 -0.32 -10.54 27.08
N SER A 162 0.35 -10.20 28.18
CA SER A 162 0.68 -8.83 28.54
C SER A 162 2.21 -8.68 28.56
N PHE A 163 2.69 -7.46 28.79
CA PHE A 163 4.10 -7.17 28.99
C PHE A 163 4.44 -7.17 30.49
N GLU A 164 5.58 -7.72 30.87
CA GLU A 164 6.04 -7.81 32.26
C GLU A 164 7.25 -6.87 32.52
N ALA A 165 8.28 -7.39 33.20
CA ALA A 165 9.47 -6.64 33.61
C ALA A 165 10.40 -6.29 32.43
N ASN A 166 10.23 -6.89 31.24
CA ASN A 166 11.04 -6.57 30.08
C ASN A 166 10.23 -6.70 28.77
N ALA A 167 9.30 -5.76 28.59
CA ALA A 167 8.24 -5.81 27.58
C ALA A 167 8.66 -6.25 26.16
N PHE A 168 9.84 -5.83 25.68
CA PHE A 168 10.33 -6.25 24.36
C PHE A 168 10.93 -7.66 24.35
N GLN A 169 11.54 -8.11 25.45
CA GLN A 169 11.94 -9.52 25.59
C GLN A 169 10.72 -10.45 25.76
N ASP A 170 9.64 -9.99 26.41
CA ASP A 170 8.39 -10.75 26.52
C ASP A 170 7.76 -10.97 25.12
N LEU A 171 7.85 -9.95 24.25
CA LEU A 171 7.50 -10.05 22.84
C LEU A 171 8.38 -11.05 22.07
N LEU A 172 9.70 -10.98 22.23
CA LEU A 172 10.64 -11.91 21.58
C LEU A 172 10.50 -13.36 22.10
N ALA A 173 10.20 -13.55 23.38
CA ALA A 173 9.91 -14.86 23.96
C ALA A 173 8.59 -15.46 23.45
N THR A 174 7.66 -14.60 23.00
CA THR A 174 6.36 -15.02 22.45
C THR A 174 6.44 -15.33 20.95
N TYR A 175 7.06 -14.46 20.14
CA TYR A 175 7.10 -14.64 18.68
C TYR A 175 8.37 -15.35 18.18
N GLY A 176 9.48 -15.30 18.92
CA GLY A 176 10.79 -15.68 18.43
C GLY A 176 11.40 -14.59 17.51
N GLY A 177 11.96 -15.02 16.38
CA GLY A 177 12.62 -14.13 15.42
C GLY A 177 11.65 -13.30 14.59
N LEU A 178 11.93 -12.00 14.43
CA LEU A 178 11.05 -11.03 13.76
C LEU A 178 11.45 -10.71 12.30
N ASP A 179 12.44 -11.39 11.72
CA ASP A 179 13.03 -11.03 10.41
C ASP A 179 12.00 -10.89 9.27
N ASN A 180 10.99 -11.76 9.28
CA ASN A 180 9.90 -11.81 8.30
C ASN A 180 8.69 -10.93 8.69
N VAL A 181 8.64 -10.36 9.89
CA VAL A 181 7.50 -9.59 10.41
C VAL A 181 7.53 -8.17 9.86
N ARG A 182 6.37 -7.63 9.46
CA ARG A 182 6.23 -6.24 8.97
C ARG A 182 5.14 -5.45 9.66
N ILE A 183 4.14 -6.12 10.24
CA ILE A 183 3.06 -5.46 10.98
C ILE A 183 2.86 -6.21 12.31
N VAL A 184 2.69 -5.49 13.40
CA VAL A 184 2.25 -6.04 14.70
C VAL A 184 1.06 -5.24 15.19
N THR A 185 -0.09 -5.88 15.38
CA THR A 185 -1.23 -5.32 16.10
C THR A 185 -1.09 -5.58 17.59
N LEU A 186 -1.20 -4.52 18.38
CA LEU A 186 -1.24 -4.58 19.82
C LEU A 186 -2.25 -3.59 20.41
N ALA A 187 -2.63 -3.83 21.66
CA ALA A 187 -3.47 -2.93 22.43
C ALA A 187 -2.59 -1.94 23.22
N PRO A 188 -2.64 -0.61 22.93
CA PRO A 188 -1.72 0.36 23.53
C PRO A 188 -1.95 0.60 25.02
N GLU A 189 -3.12 0.27 25.57
CA GLU A 189 -3.40 0.37 27.01
C GLU A 189 -2.68 -0.69 27.86
N LEU A 190 -2.10 -1.73 27.23
CA LEU A 190 -1.30 -2.70 27.95
C LEU A 190 -0.06 -2.03 28.55
N GLY A 191 0.20 -2.29 29.82
CA GLY A 191 1.31 -1.68 30.56
C GLY A 191 2.62 -1.81 29.79
N ARG A 192 3.35 -0.70 29.63
CA ARG A 192 4.64 -0.62 28.93
C ARG A 192 4.62 -0.83 27.41
N SER A 193 3.45 -0.95 26.77
CA SER A 193 3.28 -0.97 25.29
C SER A 193 4.19 0.02 24.56
N HIS A 194 4.29 1.26 25.04
CA HIS A 194 5.11 2.34 24.49
C HIS A 194 6.61 1.99 24.28
N GLU A 195 7.20 1.12 25.11
CA GLU A 195 8.59 0.63 24.92
C GLU A 195 8.67 -0.32 23.72
N VAL A 196 7.67 -1.19 23.60
CA VAL A 196 7.55 -2.17 22.52
C VAL A 196 7.25 -1.48 21.19
N ILE A 197 6.37 -0.49 21.19
CA ILE A 197 6.06 0.33 20.00
C ILE A 197 7.35 0.96 19.47
N ARG A 198 8.13 1.62 20.34
CA ARG A 198 9.42 2.23 19.96
C ARG A 198 10.41 1.20 19.43
N ALA A 199 10.55 0.05 20.07
CA ALA A 199 11.47 -1.01 19.66
C ALA A 199 11.11 -1.60 18.28
N LEU A 200 9.83 -1.92 18.06
CA LEU A 200 9.32 -2.41 16.76
C LEU A 200 9.49 -1.36 15.66
N THR A 201 9.15 -0.09 15.92
CA THR A 201 9.33 1.00 14.96
C THR A 201 10.81 1.21 14.60
N ALA A 202 11.73 1.07 15.57
CA ALA A 202 13.17 1.14 15.31
C ALA A 202 13.70 -0.02 14.44
N LEU A 203 13.01 -1.16 14.42
CA LEU A 203 13.27 -2.28 13.51
C LEU A 203 12.59 -2.13 12.14
N GLY A 204 11.86 -1.03 11.90
CA GLY A 204 11.08 -0.81 10.68
C GLY A 204 9.81 -1.66 10.59
N ILE A 205 9.32 -2.19 11.72
CA ILE A 205 8.05 -2.91 11.82
C ILE A 205 6.95 -1.90 12.08
N CYS A 206 5.91 -1.91 11.24
CA CYS A 206 4.72 -1.09 11.40
C CYS A 206 3.95 -1.57 12.64
N VAL A 207 3.66 -0.65 13.57
CA VAL A 207 2.84 -0.97 14.75
C VAL A 207 1.43 -0.46 14.53
N SER A 208 0.48 -1.39 14.70
CA SER A 208 -0.95 -1.17 14.53
C SER A 208 -1.67 -1.22 15.87
N LEU A 209 -2.66 -0.34 16.03
CA LEU A 209 -3.52 -0.28 17.20
C LEU A 209 -4.83 -1.03 16.90
N GLY A 210 -5.18 -2.01 17.73
CA GLY A 210 -6.39 -2.82 17.53
C GLY A 210 -6.66 -3.72 18.73
N HIS A 211 -7.86 -4.31 18.77
CA HIS A 211 -8.29 -5.18 19.88
C HIS A 211 -8.08 -4.52 21.25
N SER A 212 -8.60 -3.30 21.42
CA SER A 212 -8.17 -2.37 22.47
C SER A 212 -9.33 -1.57 23.08
N VAL A 213 -9.23 -1.33 24.39
CA VAL A 213 -10.10 -0.42 25.16
C VAL A 213 -9.49 0.98 25.38
N ALA A 214 -8.46 1.35 24.61
CA ALA A 214 -7.78 2.63 24.78
C ALA A 214 -8.67 3.86 24.48
N ASP A 215 -8.56 4.85 25.37
CA ASP A 215 -9.05 6.21 25.15
C ASP A 215 -8.21 6.94 24.08
N LEU A 216 -8.66 8.12 23.66
CA LEU A 216 -7.92 8.92 22.68
C LEU A 216 -6.51 9.29 23.17
N GLY A 217 -6.33 9.59 24.46
CA GLY A 217 -5.03 10.00 25.02
C GLY A 217 -3.98 8.90 24.91
N THR A 218 -4.32 7.70 25.34
CA THR A 218 -3.48 6.50 25.23
C THR A 218 -3.17 6.17 23.77
N ALA A 219 -4.15 6.34 22.87
CA ALA A 219 -3.96 6.14 21.45
C ALA A 219 -3.00 7.19 20.83
N GLU A 220 -3.09 8.46 21.26
CA GLU A 220 -2.17 9.53 20.85
C GLU A 220 -0.73 9.27 21.35
N GLU A 221 -0.55 8.84 22.59
CA GLU A 221 0.75 8.44 23.16
C GLU A 221 1.39 7.26 22.43
N ALA A 222 0.57 6.31 21.95
CA ALA A 222 1.01 5.21 21.11
C ALA A 222 1.53 5.68 19.74
N VAL A 223 0.85 6.65 19.11
CA VAL A 223 1.32 7.27 17.85
C VAL A 223 2.58 8.12 18.07
N GLN A 224 2.68 8.85 19.19
CA GLN A 224 3.91 9.54 19.60
C GLN A 224 5.08 8.56 19.81
N SER A 225 4.79 7.36 20.31
CA SER A 225 5.77 6.27 20.48
C SER A 225 6.17 5.56 19.19
N GLY A 226 5.45 5.78 18.08
CA GLY A 226 5.82 5.30 16.75
C GLY A 226 4.71 4.61 15.96
N ALA A 227 3.56 4.31 16.56
CA ALA A 227 2.46 3.61 15.87
C ALA A 227 1.93 4.38 14.67
N THR A 228 1.60 3.66 13.59
CA THR A 228 1.24 4.24 12.28
C THR A 228 0.03 3.60 11.63
N PHE A 229 -0.58 2.59 12.24
CA PHE A 229 -1.74 1.89 11.68
C PHE A 229 -2.83 1.66 12.73
N ILE A 230 -4.07 1.46 12.27
CA ILE A 230 -5.21 1.01 13.07
C ILE A 230 -5.78 -0.23 12.38
N THR A 231 -5.89 -1.33 13.11
CA THR A 231 -6.43 -2.59 12.57
C THR A 231 -7.95 -2.50 12.47
N HIS A 232 -8.51 -3.02 11.35
CA HIS A 232 -9.94 -3.13 11.04
C HIS A 232 -10.88 -2.15 11.77
N LEU A 233 -10.69 -0.84 11.55
CA LEU A 233 -11.35 0.25 12.26
C LEU A 233 -12.85 -0.01 12.53
N PHE A 234 -13.29 0.36 13.74
CA PHE A 234 -14.57 0.06 14.40
C PHE A 234 -14.70 -1.36 14.98
N ASN A 235 -14.00 -2.36 14.45
CA ASN A 235 -14.05 -3.72 14.98
C ASN A 235 -13.13 -3.84 16.20
N ALA A 236 -13.54 -4.65 17.18
CA ALA A 236 -12.74 -4.94 18.38
C ALA A 236 -12.14 -3.69 19.08
N MET A 237 -12.87 -2.58 19.16
CA MET A 237 -12.44 -1.38 19.88
C MET A 237 -13.59 -0.73 20.67
N LEU A 238 -13.31 0.33 21.44
CA LEU A 238 -14.37 1.14 22.04
C LEU A 238 -15.26 1.77 20.95
N PRO A 239 -16.60 1.81 21.14
CA PRO A 239 -17.47 2.60 20.28
C PRO A 239 -17.10 4.09 20.38
N PHE A 240 -17.19 4.81 19.26
CA PHE A 240 -17.01 6.26 19.24
C PHE A 240 -17.97 6.96 20.19
N HIS A 241 -17.45 7.76 21.12
CA HIS A 241 -18.23 8.58 22.04
C HIS A 241 -17.80 10.06 21.95
N HIS A 242 -18.75 10.98 22.11
CA HIS A 242 -18.52 12.41 21.84
C HIS A 242 -17.58 13.13 22.82
N ARG A 243 -17.31 12.54 24.00
CA ARG A 243 -16.37 13.08 25.01
C ARG A 243 -14.98 12.46 24.92
N ASP A 244 -14.93 11.23 24.44
CA ASP A 244 -13.72 10.46 24.22
C ASP A 244 -14.01 9.53 23.03
N PRO A 245 -13.46 9.82 21.85
CA PRO A 245 -13.68 9.03 20.66
C PRO A 245 -12.83 7.74 20.62
N GLY A 246 -11.98 7.49 21.62
CA GLY A 246 -11.03 6.38 21.63
C GLY A 246 -10.08 6.40 20.43
N ILE A 247 -9.61 5.23 20.03
CA ILE A 247 -8.77 5.01 18.82
C ILE A 247 -9.40 5.63 17.55
N VAL A 248 -10.73 5.65 17.42
CA VAL A 248 -11.41 6.25 16.24
C VAL A 248 -11.11 7.75 16.11
N GLY A 249 -10.84 8.44 17.23
CA GLY A 249 -10.47 9.86 17.22
C GLY A 249 -9.14 10.17 16.56
N LEU A 250 -8.23 9.20 16.43
CA LEU A 250 -6.94 9.38 15.75
C LEU A 250 -7.11 9.82 14.29
N LEU A 251 -8.24 9.51 13.63
CA LEU A 251 -8.53 9.97 12.27
C LEU A 251 -8.55 11.50 12.13
N THR A 252 -8.80 12.23 13.21
CA THR A 252 -8.92 13.69 13.21
C THR A 252 -8.20 14.35 14.39
N SER A 253 -7.25 13.66 15.04
CA SER A 253 -6.49 14.22 16.15
C SER A 253 -5.51 15.30 15.65
N ASP A 254 -5.49 16.43 16.35
CA ASP A 254 -4.56 17.55 16.15
C ASP A 254 -3.26 17.42 16.95
N ARG A 255 -3.12 16.32 17.73
CA ARG A 255 -1.98 16.04 18.62
C ARG A 255 -0.98 15.03 18.06
N LEU A 256 -1.21 14.54 16.84
CA LEU A 256 -0.28 13.63 16.18
C LEU A 256 1.03 14.36 15.82
N PRO A 257 2.20 13.71 15.90
CA PRO A 257 3.47 14.35 15.55
C PRO A 257 3.47 14.89 14.10
N LEU A 258 4.09 16.05 13.86
CA LEU A 258 4.19 16.64 12.52
C LEU A 258 4.83 15.64 11.52
N GLY A 259 4.17 15.45 10.38
CA GLY A 259 4.58 14.48 9.35
C GLY A 259 4.27 13.01 9.66
N ARG A 260 3.63 12.69 10.81
CA ARG A 260 3.13 11.35 11.11
C ARG A 260 1.74 11.18 10.50
N HIS A 261 1.63 10.32 9.50
CA HIS A 261 0.34 9.91 8.94
C HIS A 261 -0.12 8.61 9.61
N ILE A 262 -1.34 8.62 10.15
CA ILE A 262 -2.02 7.41 10.61
C ILE A 262 -2.74 6.76 9.43
N PHE A 263 -2.61 5.44 9.29
CA PHE A 263 -3.37 4.63 8.33
C PHE A 263 -4.35 3.73 9.09
N TYR A 264 -5.37 3.22 8.41
CA TYR A 264 -6.36 2.36 9.05
C TYR A 264 -6.96 1.35 8.07
N GLY A 265 -7.02 0.09 8.50
CA GLY A 265 -7.68 -0.99 7.78
C GLY A 265 -9.20 -0.84 7.84
N MET A 266 -9.87 -1.06 6.70
CA MET A 266 -11.33 -1.10 6.58
C MET A 266 -11.78 -2.39 5.90
N ILE A 267 -12.52 -3.23 6.62
CA ILE A 267 -13.22 -4.39 6.05
C ILE A 267 -14.49 -3.88 5.36
N ALA A 268 -14.44 -3.75 4.03
CA ALA A 268 -15.53 -3.18 3.23
C ALA A 268 -16.44 -4.25 2.61
N ASP A 269 -16.76 -5.32 3.33
CA ASP A 269 -17.63 -6.40 2.84
C ASP A 269 -19.14 -6.09 2.94
N GLY A 270 -19.52 -4.99 3.60
CA GLY A 270 -20.92 -4.60 3.82
C GLY A 270 -21.58 -5.29 5.01
N ILE A 271 -20.82 -6.09 5.76
CA ILE A 271 -21.24 -6.86 6.93
C ILE A 271 -20.54 -6.29 8.17
N HIS A 272 -19.21 -6.33 8.20
CA HIS A 272 -18.40 -5.82 9.31
C HIS A 272 -18.55 -4.30 9.45
N THR A 273 -18.50 -3.59 8.33
CA THR A 273 -18.66 -2.13 8.30
C THR A 273 -19.96 -1.73 7.63
N ASN A 274 -20.86 -1.09 8.39
CA ASN A 274 -22.04 -0.44 7.83
C ASN A 274 -21.61 0.64 6.81
N PRO A 275 -22.22 0.73 5.61
CA PRO A 275 -21.87 1.73 4.59
C PRO A 275 -21.86 3.19 5.07
N ALA A 276 -22.63 3.54 6.12
CA ALA A 276 -22.57 4.86 6.74
C ALA A 276 -21.28 5.08 7.55
N ALA A 277 -20.85 4.10 8.35
CA ALA A 277 -19.59 4.15 9.11
C ALA A 277 -18.37 4.21 8.17
N LEU A 278 -18.37 3.39 7.11
CA LEU A 278 -17.36 3.43 6.04
C LEU A 278 -17.24 4.83 5.42
N ARG A 279 -18.38 5.47 5.11
CA ARG A 279 -18.42 6.85 4.59
C ARG A 279 -17.94 7.89 5.60
N ILE A 280 -18.18 7.69 6.90
CA ILE A 280 -17.72 8.60 7.96
C ILE A 280 -16.19 8.56 8.03
N ALA A 281 -15.60 7.37 8.19
CA ALA A 281 -14.15 7.20 8.23
C ALA A 281 -13.46 7.77 6.98
N HIS A 282 -13.91 7.37 5.79
CA HIS A 282 -13.36 7.87 4.52
C HIS A 282 -13.49 9.39 4.33
N ARG A 283 -14.49 10.04 4.93
CA ARG A 283 -14.63 11.52 4.88
C ARG A 283 -13.77 12.22 5.92
N ALA A 284 -13.59 11.62 7.08
CA ALA A 284 -12.71 12.13 8.14
C ALA A 284 -11.24 12.10 7.69
N HIS A 285 -10.78 10.96 7.15
CA HIS A 285 -9.39 10.77 6.74
C HIS A 285 -9.26 9.92 5.47
N PRO A 286 -9.50 10.49 4.27
CA PRO A 286 -9.48 9.75 3.01
C PRO A 286 -8.10 9.25 2.59
N GLU A 287 -7.01 9.80 3.14
CA GLU A 287 -5.64 9.50 2.73
C GLU A 287 -4.98 8.40 3.58
N GLY A 288 -5.53 8.13 4.77
CA GLY A 288 -5.12 6.99 5.61
C GLY A 288 -5.88 5.69 5.36
N LEU A 289 -6.94 5.70 4.53
CA LEU A 289 -7.81 4.53 4.36
C LEU A 289 -7.12 3.42 3.56
N VAL A 290 -7.02 2.25 4.16
CA VAL A 290 -6.54 1.01 3.54
C VAL A 290 -7.66 -0.02 3.54
N LEU A 291 -7.99 -0.57 2.37
CA LEU A 291 -8.90 -1.71 2.28
C LEU A 291 -8.13 -2.98 2.67
N VAL A 292 -8.73 -3.76 3.55
CA VAL A 292 -8.28 -5.10 3.93
C VAL A 292 -9.42 -6.08 3.73
N THR A 293 -9.11 -7.36 3.51
CA THR A 293 -10.17 -8.39 3.53
C THR A 293 -10.46 -8.87 4.95
N ASP A 294 -9.44 -8.97 5.80
CA ASP A 294 -9.47 -9.79 7.02
C ASP A 294 -9.98 -11.21 6.75
N ALA A 295 -9.64 -11.75 5.56
CA ALA A 295 -10.23 -12.99 5.09
C ALA A 295 -9.73 -14.20 5.88
N VAL A 296 -10.66 -15.09 6.24
CA VAL A 296 -10.39 -16.32 6.99
C VAL A 296 -10.19 -17.52 6.06
N PRO A 297 -9.73 -18.69 6.56
CA PRO A 297 -9.49 -19.89 5.75
C PRO A 297 -10.67 -20.37 4.89
N ALA A 298 -11.89 -19.98 5.24
CA ALA A 298 -13.10 -20.24 4.48
C ALA A 298 -13.27 -19.39 3.20
N LEU A 299 -12.43 -18.39 2.93
CA LEU A 299 -12.48 -17.61 1.69
C LEU A 299 -12.45 -18.54 0.46
N GLY A 300 -13.46 -18.42 -0.40
CA GLY A 300 -13.58 -19.26 -1.61
C GLY A 300 -14.07 -20.69 -1.35
N LEU A 301 -14.50 -21.01 -0.13
CA LEU A 301 -15.25 -22.22 0.22
C LEU A 301 -16.75 -21.88 0.39
N GLY A 302 -17.59 -22.91 0.61
CA GLY A 302 -19.01 -22.74 0.91
C GLY A 302 -19.31 -22.72 2.42
N ASN A 303 -20.60 -22.70 2.79
CA ASN A 303 -21.04 -22.87 4.18
C ASN A 303 -20.42 -24.11 4.83
N GLY A 304 -20.08 -24.01 6.11
CA GLY A 304 -19.49 -25.12 6.87
C GLY A 304 -18.67 -24.65 8.06
N ARG A 305 -18.02 -25.62 8.72
CA ARG A 305 -17.08 -25.36 9.81
C ARG A 305 -15.65 -25.35 9.30
N HIS A 306 -14.92 -24.36 9.76
CA HIS A 306 -13.52 -24.09 9.47
C HIS A 306 -12.79 -23.76 10.78
N THR A 307 -11.49 -23.52 10.67
CA THR A 307 -10.64 -23.13 11.79
C THR A 307 -10.00 -21.78 11.51
N LEU A 308 -9.72 -21.03 12.58
CA LEU A 308 -8.91 -19.82 12.59
C LEU A 308 -8.04 -19.84 13.84
N GLY A 309 -6.75 -20.16 13.66
CA GLY A 309 -5.85 -20.46 14.76
C GLY A 309 -6.39 -21.62 15.61
N GLN A 310 -6.66 -21.35 16.88
CA GLN A 310 -7.17 -22.34 17.85
C GLN A 310 -8.68 -22.20 18.10
N GLN A 311 -9.45 -21.60 17.17
CA GLN A 311 -10.90 -21.48 17.24
C GLN A 311 -11.59 -22.17 16.05
N GLU A 312 -12.79 -22.72 16.29
CA GLU A 312 -13.71 -23.10 15.24
C GLU A 312 -14.51 -21.88 14.74
N VAL A 313 -14.65 -21.77 13.42
CA VAL A 313 -15.43 -20.73 12.74
C VAL A 313 -16.52 -21.39 11.93
N GLU A 314 -17.77 -20.94 12.09
CA GLU A 314 -18.92 -21.43 11.34
C GLU A 314 -19.33 -20.37 10.29
N VAL A 315 -19.37 -20.78 9.03
CA VAL A 315 -19.75 -19.94 7.89
C VAL A 315 -21.17 -20.23 7.46
N ASP A 316 -22.00 -19.18 7.49
CA ASP A 316 -23.33 -19.17 6.92
C ASP A 316 -23.49 -18.01 5.94
N GLY A 317 -23.70 -18.35 4.66
CA GLY A 317 -23.96 -17.41 3.57
C GLY A 317 -22.75 -16.55 3.25
N LEU A 318 -22.75 -15.31 3.74
CA LEU A 318 -21.64 -14.35 3.58
C LEU A 318 -20.96 -14.00 4.91
N THR A 319 -21.40 -14.61 6.01
CA THR A 319 -20.96 -14.31 7.38
C THR A 319 -20.16 -15.46 7.97
N ALA A 320 -19.11 -15.13 8.74
CA ALA A 320 -18.29 -16.08 9.48
C ALA A 320 -18.35 -15.71 10.98
N TYR A 321 -18.69 -16.68 11.84
CA TYR A 321 -18.82 -16.47 13.29
C TYR A 321 -17.92 -17.45 14.06
N VAL A 322 -17.47 -17.07 15.25
CA VAL A 322 -16.91 -18.04 16.21
C VAL A 322 -18.01 -19.05 16.55
N ALA A 323 -17.75 -20.34 16.30
CA ALA A 323 -18.76 -21.39 16.33
C ALA A 323 -19.52 -21.43 17.68
N GLY A 324 -20.85 -21.50 17.61
CA GLY A 324 -21.72 -21.44 18.79
C GLY A 324 -21.94 -20.03 19.38
N THR A 325 -21.50 -18.97 18.70
CA THR A 325 -21.71 -17.57 19.11
C THR A 325 -22.18 -16.69 17.94
N ASN A 326 -22.57 -15.45 18.23
CA ASN A 326 -22.84 -14.41 17.22
C ASN A 326 -21.63 -13.47 17.00
N THR A 327 -20.44 -13.82 17.50
CA THR A 327 -19.23 -13.02 17.35
C THR A 327 -18.66 -13.22 15.95
N LEU A 328 -18.63 -12.16 15.13
CA LEU A 328 -17.98 -12.21 13.82
C LEU A 328 -16.50 -12.59 13.96
N SER A 329 -16.02 -13.39 13.02
CA SER A 329 -14.66 -13.94 13.01
C SER A 329 -14.06 -13.81 11.62
N GLY A 330 -13.57 -12.60 11.31
CA GLY A 330 -13.06 -12.20 10.00
C GLY A 330 -14.07 -12.32 8.86
N SER A 331 -13.64 -12.06 7.64
CA SER A 331 -14.51 -12.05 6.45
C SER A 331 -14.31 -13.28 5.54
N ILE A 332 -15.27 -13.49 4.64
CA ILE A 332 -15.11 -14.37 3.45
C ILE A 332 -15.19 -13.59 2.13
N ALA A 333 -15.13 -12.26 2.20
CA ALA A 333 -15.12 -11.39 1.02
C ALA A 333 -13.71 -11.26 0.41
N PRO A 334 -13.52 -11.53 -0.89
CA PRO A 334 -12.27 -11.22 -1.58
C PRO A 334 -12.13 -9.71 -1.83
N MET A 335 -10.88 -9.25 -2.02
CA MET A 335 -10.54 -7.83 -2.20
C MET A 335 -11.34 -7.14 -3.33
N ASP A 336 -11.64 -7.81 -4.44
CA ASP A 336 -12.46 -7.22 -5.51
C ASP A 336 -13.92 -6.95 -5.09
N THR A 337 -14.46 -7.76 -4.16
CA THR A 337 -15.74 -7.47 -3.51
C THR A 337 -15.63 -6.27 -2.58
N CYS A 338 -14.58 -6.21 -1.74
CA CYS A 338 -14.32 -5.06 -0.85
C CYS A 338 -14.21 -3.74 -1.64
N VAL A 339 -13.50 -3.74 -2.78
CA VAL A 339 -13.39 -2.58 -3.67
C VAL A 339 -14.75 -2.22 -4.30
N ARG A 340 -15.54 -3.20 -4.77
CA ARG A 340 -16.90 -2.95 -5.29
C ARG A 340 -17.79 -2.28 -4.26
N HIS A 341 -17.85 -2.84 -3.05
CA HIS A 341 -18.68 -2.36 -1.96
C HIS A 341 -18.20 -0.98 -1.46
N PHE A 342 -16.89 -0.75 -1.35
CA PHE A 342 -16.34 0.57 -1.04
C PHE A 342 -16.76 1.63 -2.08
N LEU A 343 -16.63 1.32 -3.38
CA LEU A 343 -17.00 2.25 -4.45
C LEU A 343 -18.50 2.58 -4.41
N GLN A 344 -19.35 1.56 -4.26
CA GLN A 344 -20.82 1.70 -4.13
C GLN A 344 -21.20 2.53 -2.89
N ALA A 345 -20.63 2.21 -1.72
CA ALA A 345 -20.94 2.88 -0.47
C ALA A 345 -20.51 4.34 -0.44
N THR A 346 -19.39 4.70 -1.11
CA THR A 346 -18.82 6.06 -1.10
C THR A 346 -19.18 6.92 -2.32
N GLY A 347 -19.69 6.32 -3.39
CA GLY A 347 -19.90 7.01 -4.68
C GLY A 347 -18.59 7.36 -5.41
N ALA A 348 -17.46 6.73 -5.05
CA ALA A 348 -16.13 7.08 -5.57
C ALA A 348 -15.86 6.67 -7.03
N HIS A 349 -16.85 6.10 -7.73
CA HIS A 349 -16.78 5.54 -9.09
C HIS A 349 -16.10 6.45 -10.14
N GLY A 350 -16.23 7.78 -10.01
CA GLY A 350 -15.72 8.73 -11.01
C GLY A 350 -14.36 9.38 -10.72
N ARG A 351 -13.69 9.07 -9.59
CA ARG A 351 -12.48 9.83 -9.16
C ARG A 351 -11.29 8.98 -8.71
N GLY A 352 -11.24 7.70 -9.09
CA GLY A 352 -10.11 6.79 -8.83
C GLY A 352 -9.80 6.47 -7.36
N ARG A 353 -10.53 7.02 -6.38
CA ARG A 353 -10.19 6.92 -4.95
C ARG A 353 -10.23 5.49 -4.39
N GLY A 354 -11.17 4.64 -4.82
CA GLY A 354 -11.23 3.24 -4.36
C GLY A 354 -10.01 2.41 -4.79
N LEU A 355 -9.39 2.75 -5.92
CA LEU A 355 -8.16 2.10 -6.40
C LEU A 355 -6.92 2.56 -5.65
N ARG A 356 -6.97 3.74 -4.99
CA ARG A 356 -5.96 4.14 -4.01
C ARG A 356 -6.10 3.31 -2.74
N ALA A 357 -7.30 3.25 -2.19
CA ALA A 357 -7.58 2.51 -0.96
C ALA A 357 -7.18 1.01 -0.98
N SER A 358 -7.24 0.32 -2.13
CA SER A 358 -6.86 -1.10 -2.24
C SER A 358 -5.48 -1.38 -2.84
N GLY A 359 -4.76 -0.38 -3.33
CA GLY A 359 -3.53 -0.59 -4.10
C GLY A 359 -2.47 0.50 -4.00
N TRP A 360 -2.71 1.56 -3.20
CA TRP A 360 -1.75 2.59 -2.89
C TRP A 360 -1.48 2.60 -1.39
N LEU A 361 -0.36 1.97 -1.01
CA LEU A 361 0.21 2.09 0.32
C LEU A 361 1.45 2.97 0.25
N GLU A 362 1.56 3.86 1.23
CA GLU A 362 2.79 4.58 1.55
C GLU A 362 3.82 3.58 2.12
N PRO A 363 5.13 3.80 1.89
CA PRO A 363 6.17 2.83 2.25
C PRO A 363 6.28 2.64 3.76
N THR A 364 5.68 3.52 4.56
CA THR A 364 5.61 3.42 6.02
C THR A 364 4.76 2.26 6.53
N VAL A 365 3.85 1.69 5.72
CA VAL A 365 2.99 0.56 6.14
C VAL A 365 3.63 -0.80 5.80
N THR A 366 4.29 -0.92 4.65
CA THR A 366 4.77 -2.21 4.09
C THR A 366 6.26 -2.23 3.75
N GLY A 367 6.98 -1.13 3.97
CA GLY A 367 8.34 -0.92 3.46
C GLY A 367 8.40 -0.63 1.95
N THR A 368 7.26 -0.49 1.26
CA THR A 368 7.18 -0.40 -0.21
C THR A 368 6.16 0.65 -0.69
N GLU A 369 6.59 1.59 -1.53
CA GLU A 369 5.70 2.52 -2.23
C GLU A 369 5.03 1.84 -3.43
N ALA A 370 3.70 1.89 -3.52
CA ALA A 370 2.92 1.36 -4.65
C ALA A 370 2.61 2.42 -5.74
N THR A 371 3.48 3.42 -5.89
CA THR A 371 3.36 4.44 -6.95
C THR A 371 3.79 3.88 -8.32
N ALA A 372 3.39 4.53 -9.40
CA ALA A 372 3.70 4.14 -10.79
C ALA A 372 4.77 5.02 -11.51
N PRO A 373 5.92 5.35 -10.90
CA PRO A 373 7.03 5.98 -11.60
C PRO A 373 7.85 4.94 -12.39
N GLU A 374 8.71 5.47 -13.26
CA GLU A 374 9.63 4.72 -14.12
C GLU A 374 10.43 3.65 -13.34
N GLY A 375 10.59 2.47 -13.96
CA GLY A 375 11.58 1.49 -13.51
C GLY A 375 11.20 0.60 -12.33
N ARG A 376 9.99 0.66 -11.76
CA ARG A 376 9.56 -0.28 -10.70
C ARG A 376 8.95 -1.57 -11.24
N ALA A 377 9.29 -2.70 -10.62
CA ALA A 377 8.68 -3.99 -10.89
C ALA A 377 7.29 -4.06 -10.23
N LEU A 378 6.23 -4.14 -11.03
CA LEU A 378 4.84 -4.08 -10.56
C LEU A 378 3.98 -5.11 -11.29
N ALA A 379 3.05 -5.69 -10.55
CA ALA A 379 1.96 -6.51 -11.07
C ALA A 379 0.68 -5.67 -11.20
N TRP A 380 -0.16 -6.01 -12.17
CA TRP A 380 -1.27 -5.15 -12.61
C TRP A 380 -2.62 -5.81 -12.41
N VAL A 381 -3.64 -4.98 -12.23
CA VAL A 381 -5.04 -5.42 -12.29
C VAL A 381 -5.76 -4.67 -13.41
N LEU A 382 -6.32 -5.46 -14.32
CA LEU A 382 -7.34 -5.00 -15.23
C LEU A 382 -8.69 -5.08 -14.53
N TRP A 383 -9.30 -3.92 -14.28
CA TRP A 383 -10.63 -3.79 -13.69
C TRP A 383 -11.65 -3.44 -14.77
N ASP A 384 -12.55 -4.38 -15.08
CA ASP A 384 -13.70 -4.07 -15.94
C ASP A 384 -14.85 -3.50 -15.11
N CYS A 385 -15.06 -2.18 -15.22
CA CYS A 385 -16.12 -1.50 -14.50
C CYS A 385 -17.54 -1.82 -15.00
N ARG A 386 -17.70 -2.48 -16.17
CA ARG A 386 -19.01 -2.88 -16.72
C ARG A 386 -19.55 -4.14 -16.04
N ILE A 387 -18.65 -5.06 -15.69
CA ILE A 387 -18.99 -6.36 -15.07
C ILE A 387 -18.48 -6.50 -13.63
N GLY A 388 -17.74 -5.51 -13.12
CA GLY A 388 -17.25 -5.46 -11.74
C GLY A 388 -16.20 -6.51 -11.40
N ARG A 389 -15.43 -7.00 -12.39
CA ARG A 389 -14.43 -8.07 -12.21
C ARG A 389 -13.00 -7.55 -12.35
N CYS A 390 -12.13 -8.09 -11.51
CA CYS A 390 -10.68 -8.03 -11.67
C CYS A 390 -10.17 -9.11 -12.64
N ARG A 391 -9.01 -8.85 -13.23
CA ARG A 391 -8.09 -9.86 -13.73
C ARG A 391 -6.66 -9.38 -13.48
N ALA A 392 -5.82 -10.17 -12.80
CA ALA A 392 -4.40 -9.90 -12.74
C ALA A 392 -3.77 -10.01 -14.15
N VAL A 393 -2.86 -9.09 -14.48
CA VAL A 393 -2.19 -9.01 -15.78
C VAL A 393 -0.68 -8.97 -15.60
N GLU A 394 0.01 -9.87 -16.28
CA GLU A 394 1.47 -9.98 -16.22
C GLU A 394 2.20 -8.99 -17.14
N GLY A 395 3.25 -8.37 -16.60
CA GLY A 395 4.25 -7.59 -17.35
C GLY A 395 5.49 -8.37 -17.81
N SER A 396 5.51 -9.70 -17.62
CA SER A 396 6.66 -10.58 -17.87
C SER A 396 6.61 -11.37 -19.19
N GLY A 397 5.46 -11.41 -19.88
CA GLY A 397 5.38 -12.00 -21.22
C GLY A 397 5.36 -13.52 -21.31
N VAL A 398 4.58 -14.22 -20.47
CA VAL A 398 3.98 -15.53 -20.82
C VAL A 398 2.54 -15.54 -20.31
N GLY A 399 1.61 -16.14 -21.06
CA GLY A 399 0.18 -16.09 -20.72
C GLY A 399 -0.29 -17.18 -19.75
N ALA A 400 -1.19 -16.83 -18.85
CA ALA A 400 -2.09 -17.77 -18.18
C ALA A 400 -3.55 -17.33 -18.35
N ALA A 401 -4.28 -18.05 -19.20
CA ALA A 401 -5.73 -18.02 -19.22
C ALA A 401 -6.24 -19.17 -18.34
N LEU A 402 -6.76 -18.85 -17.15
CA LEU A 402 -7.53 -19.81 -16.37
C LEU A 402 -8.95 -19.87 -16.94
N GLN A 403 -9.28 -20.98 -17.61
CA GLN A 403 -10.67 -21.32 -17.91
C GLN A 403 -11.44 -21.48 -16.60
N ALA A 404 -12.60 -20.82 -16.49
CA ALA A 404 -13.59 -21.19 -15.49
C ALA A 404 -14.20 -22.54 -15.87
N PRO A 405 -14.46 -23.45 -14.91
CA PRO A 405 -15.08 -24.73 -15.20
C PRO A 405 -16.56 -24.53 -15.56
N GLY A 406 -17.03 -25.21 -16.62
CA GLY A 406 -18.46 -25.32 -16.91
C GLY A 406 -18.88 -25.07 -18.35
N LEU A 407 -18.47 -25.95 -19.27
CA LEU A 407 -19.31 -26.62 -20.28
C LEU A 407 -18.40 -27.50 -21.15
N GLY A 408 -18.71 -28.79 -21.26
CA GLY A 408 -17.78 -29.77 -21.81
C GLY A 408 -17.79 -29.87 -23.33
N CYS A 409 -16.60 -29.98 -23.92
CA CYS A 409 -16.36 -30.69 -25.18
C CYS A 409 -15.03 -31.45 -25.10
N SER A 410 -14.99 -32.64 -25.70
CA SER A 410 -13.88 -33.58 -25.67
C SER A 410 -12.72 -33.17 -26.59
N GLY A 411 -11.47 -33.47 -26.19
CA GLY A 411 -10.29 -33.32 -27.04
C GLY A 411 -8.98 -33.35 -26.25
N ALA A 412 -8.30 -34.49 -26.22
CA ALA A 412 -7.03 -34.63 -25.53
C ALA A 412 -5.84 -34.19 -26.40
N SER A 413 -4.83 -33.56 -25.80
CA SER A 413 -3.43 -33.89 -26.09
C SER A 413 -2.53 -33.50 -24.91
N GLN A 414 -1.66 -34.43 -24.51
CA GLN A 414 -0.66 -34.26 -23.46
C GLN A 414 0.60 -33.63 -24.07
N TRP A 415 1.21 -32.64 -23.40
CA TRP A 415 2.62 -32.31 -23.60
C TRP A 415 3.30 -32.01 -22.27
N GLY A 416 4.52 -32.55 -22.11
CA GLY A 416 5.17 -32.74 -20.81
C GLY A 416 5.92 -31.52 -20.27
N TRP A 417 6.27 -31.62 -18.98
CA TRP A 417 7.04 -30.61 -18.24
C TRP A 417 8.54 -30.88 -18.37
N HIS A 418 9.32 -29.85 -18.73
CA HIS A 418 10.77 -29.87 -18.56
C HIS A 418 11.22 -28.80 -17.57
N VAL A 419 11.88 -29.25 -16.50
CA VAL A 419 12.50 -28.43 -15.46
C VAL A 419 13.91 -28.04 -15.89
N LEU A 420 14.27 -26.75 -15.76
CA LEU A 420 15.66 -26.31 -15.82
C LEU A 420 15.97 -25.18 -14.82
N GLY A 421 16.89 -25.47 -13.90
CA GLY A 421 17.96 -24.53 -13.53
C GLY A 421 17.81 -23.72 -12.24
N GLU A 422 18.71 -24.00 -11.28
CA GLU A 422 18.97 -23.14 -10.11
C GLU A 422 19.29 -21.68 -10.47
N VAL A 423 18.93 -20.74 -9.59
CA VAL A 423 19.79 -19.56 -9.30
C VAL A 423 19.91 -19.40 -7.78
N ARG A 424 21.14 -19.27 -7.30
CA ARG A 424 21.52 -19.31 -5.86
C ARG A 424 21.51 -17.94 -5.18
N ARG A 425 21.53 -17.99 -3.85
CA ARG A 425 21.71 -16.86 -2.90
C ARG A 425 22.85 -15.91 -3.29
N VAL A 426 22.62 -14.61 -3.10
CA VAL A 426 23.65 -13.62 -2.72
C VAL A 426 23.03 -12.70 -1.68
N CYS A 427 23.73 -12.43 -0.57
CA CYS A 427 23.30 -11.55 0.52
C CYS A 427 24.18 -10.28 0.62
N LEU A 428 23.71 -9.34 1.45
CA LEU A 428 24.41 -8.18 2.05
C LEU A 428 24.65 -6.90 1.21
N ALA A 429 23.90 -5.87 1.64
CA ALA A 429 24.38 -4.61 2.24
C ALA A 429 24.94 -3.45 1.39
N GLU A 430 24.92 -2.29 2.06
CA GLU A 430 25.24 -0.92 1.63
C GLU A 430 24.21 -0.24 0.69
N ALA A 431 23.82 1.04 0.89
CA ALA A 431 24.42 2.09 1.73
C ALA A 431 23.40 2.93 2.52
N VAL A 432 23.79 3.32 3.74
CA VAL A 432 23.20 4.44 4.50
C VAL A 432 24.34 5.34 4.97
N VAL A 433 24.58 6.46 4.28
CA VAL A 433 25.31 7.63 4.81
C VAL A 433 24.72 8.88 4.17
N GLY A 434 24.25 9.83 4.98
CA GLY A 434 23.63 11.06 4.49
C GLY A 434 22.88 11.84 5.58
N GLN A 435 23.33 11.77 6.83
CA GLN A 435 22.69 12.47 7.93
C GLN A 435 22.98 13.97 7.91
N ALA A 436 21.97 14.72 8.36
CA ALA A 436 22.00 16.13 8.63
C ALA A 436 23.22 16.59 9.47
N LEU A 437 23.87 17.64 9.00
CA LEU A 437 24.45 18.69 9.83
C LEU A 437 24.17 20.03 9.15
N TRP A 438 23.80 21.03 9.95
CA TRP A 438 24.26 22.44 9.89
C TRP A 438 23.44 23.26 10.89
N GLY A 439 23.78 23.10 12.17
CA GLY A 439 23.39 24.04 13.20
C GLY A 439 24.41 25.19 13.27
N SER A 440 23.89 26.41 13.41
CA SER A 440 24.48 27.54 14.15
C SER A 440 26.00 27.56 14.39
N TRP A 441 26.71 28.51 13.77
CA TRP A 441 28.01 28.96 14.26
C TRP A 441 27.98 30.45 14.62
N GLN A 442 28.34 30.74 15.87
CA GLN A 442 28.57 32.08 16.38
C GLN A 442 29.96 32.58 15.96
N CYS A 443 30.12 33.90 15.88
CA CYS A 443 31.42 34.54 15.69
C CYS A 443 32.28 34.43 16.97
N LEU A 444 33.55 34.03 16.82
CA LEU A 444 34.67 34.46 17.67
C LEU A 444 35.96 34.36 16.84
N GLY A 445 36.84 35.36 16.94
CA GLY A 445 37.87 35.60 15.93
C GLY A 445 39.31 35.26 16.35
N ALA A 446 40.09 34.82 15.37
CA ALA A 446 41.54 34.95 15.21
C ALA A 446 41.84 34.46 13.77
N GLY A 447 42.71 35.05 12.95
CA GLY A 447 43.75 36.03 13.25
C GLY A 447 45.07 35.62 12.59
N MET A 448 45.10 35.45 11.26
CA MET A 448 46.35 35.25 10.51
C MET A 448 46.17 35.61 9.02
N SER A 449 47.21 36.19 8.42
CA SER A 449 47.18 36.78 7.07
C SER A 449 48.18 36.13 6.12
N CYS A 450 47.79 35.97 4.84
CA CYS A 450 48.72 35.87 3.71
C CYS A 450 48.12 36.59 2.49
N ARG A 451 48.96 37.25 1.69
CA ARG A 451 48.60 38.13 0.55
C ARG A 451 48.54 37.29 -0.74
N GLY A 452 47.51 37.35 -1.59
CA GLY A 452 47.35 38.29 -2.72
C GLY A 452 47.83 37.67 -4.06
N PRO A 453 47.54 38.20 -5.28
CA PRO A 453 46.71 39.37 -5.63
C PRO A 453 45.70 39.19 -6.82
N GLY A 454 44.71 40.09 -6.93
CA GLY A 454 43.92 40.43 -8.16
C GLY A 454 42.88 39.39 -8.65
N VAL A 455 41.70 39.73 -9.20
CA VAL A 455 41.00 40.98 -9.58
C VAL A 455 39.48 40.62 -9.64
N GLY A 456 38.46 41.46 -9.40
CA GLY A 456 38.35 42.87 -9.00
C GLY A 456 37.04 43.50 -9.53
N GLY A 457 36.32 44.30 -8.72
CA GLY A 457 34.93 44.77 -8.97
C GLY A 457 33.93 44.08 -8.01
N THR A 458 33.19 44.69 -7.07
CA THR A 458 32.65 46.07 -6.85
C THR A 458 31.39 46.36 -7.69
N VAL A 459 30.19 46.69 -7.16
CA VAL A 459 29.60 46.66 -5.80
C VAL A 459 28.05 46.82 -5.87
N VAL A 460 27.32 46.24 -4.90
CA VAL A 460 25.98 46.59 -4.34
C VAL A 460 24.85 47.21 -5.20
N GLN A 461 23.68 46.56 -5.18
CA GLN A 461 22.35 47.13 -4.82
C GLN A 461 21.35 45.97 -4.56
N GLY A 462 20.50 45.92 -3.53
CA GLY A 462 20.44 46.73 -2.30
C GLY A 462 19.10 47.46 -2.05
N ALA A 463 17.99 46.76 -1.77
CA ALA A 463 16.80 47.27 -1.06
C ALA A 463 15.88 46.10 -0.64
N VAL A 464 15.74 45.78 0.66
CA VAL A 464 14.74 46.30 1.65
C VAL A 464 13.39 45.57 1.62
N TRP A 465 13.11 44.84 2.69
CA TRP A 465 11.76 44.38 3.05
C TRP A 465 11.01 45.49 3.81
N SER A 466 9.71 45.65 3.58
CA SER A 466 8.84 46.37 4.51
C SER A 466 7.54 45.59 4.72
N ARG A 467 7.06 45.57 5.96
CA ARG A 467 5.89 44.80 6.42
C ARG A 467 4.76 45.77 6.74
N ARG A 468 3.62 45.67 6.05
CA ARG A 468 2.32 46.21 6.49
C ARG A 468 1.19 45.26 6.09
N GLU A 469 0.04 45.49 6.72
CA GLU A 469 -0.93 44.45 7.06
C GLU A 469 -2.08 44.29 6.05
N THR A 470 -2.81 43.19 6.24
CA THR A 470 -4.13 42.84 5.69
C THR A 470 -4.25 42.46 4.20
N ASN A 471 -5.02 41.39 4.01
CA ASN A 471 -5.48 40.74 2.78
C ASN A 471 -4.46 39.93 1.97
N TRP A 472 -4.82 38.66 1.76
CA TRP A 472 -4.16 37.73 0.85
C TRP A 472 -4.79 37.84 -0.54
N GLU A 473 -4.05 38.39 -1.51
CA GLU A 473 -4.33 38.15 -2.93
C GLU A 473 -3.09 37.54 -3.59
N ALA A 474 -3.31 36.55 -4.45
CA ALA A 474 -2.23 35.83 -5.11
C ALA A 474 -1.72 36.63 -6.33
N GLN A 475 -0.40 36.81 -6.43
CA GLN A 475 0.23 37.30 -7.65
C GLN A 475 1.19 36.27 -8.24
N THR A 476 0.80 35.76 -9.40
CA THR A 476 1.61 34.92 -10.29
C THR A 476 2.45 35.80 -11.20
N ALA A 477 3.77 35.63 -11.19
CA ALA A 477 4.69 36.17 -12.21
C ALA A 477 5.65 35.03 -12.60
N VAL A 478 5.49 34.38 -13.76
CA VAL A 478 5.95 34.87 -15.07
C VAL A 478 7.42 35.32 -15.01
N GLY A 479 8.31 34.36 -14.77
CA GLY A 479 9.76 34.57 -14.64
C GLY A 479 10.62 33.50 -15.32
N LEU A 480 10.11 32.81 -16.36
CA LEU A 480 10.80 31.68 -17.01
C LEU A 480 10.67 31.64 -18.54
N ALA A 481 10.19 32.72 -19.18
CA ALA A 481 9.99 32.79 -20.64
C ALA A 481 11.03 33.64 -21.39
N TRP A 482 11.89 34.41 -20.70
CA TRP A 482 12.84 35.33 -21.35
C TRP A 482 14.29 34.82 -21.42
N GLY A 483 14.62 33.72 -20.75
CA GLY A 483 15.94 33.05 -20.86
C GLY A 483 16.07 32.13 -22.09
N VAL A 484 14.97 31.53 -22.55
CA VAL A 484 15.01 30.53 -23.64
C VAL A 484 15.29 31.18 -25.00
N LYS A 485 14.80 32.40 -25.24
CA LYS A 485 14.92 33.07 -26.55
C LYS A 485 16.36 33.48 -26.89
N GLN A 486 17.19 33.87 -25.91
CA GLN A 486 18.60 34.21 -26.15
C GLN A 486 19.54 32.98 -26.18
N GLY A 487 19.07 31.80 -25.77
CA GLY A 487 19.85 30.55 -25.91
C GLY A 487 19.81 29.98 -27.33
N MET A 488 18.72 30.19 -28.08
CA MET A 488 18.45 29.48 -29.34
C MET A 488 19.05 30.13 -30.60
N GLU A 489 19.43 31.42 -30.55
CA GLU A 489 20.16 32.07 -31.66
C GLU A 489 21.63 31.63 -31.76
N ARG A 490 22.15 30.89 -30.77
CA ARG A 490 23.53 30.36 -30.78
C ARG A 490 23.71 29.01 -31.48
N ILE A 491 22.66 28.40 -32.05
CA ILE A 491 22.71 27.04 -32.62
C ILE A 491 22.24 26.92 -34.08
N GLY A 492 21.99 28.03 -34.78
CA GLY A 492 22.04 28.09 -36.25
C GLY A 492 21.09 27.17 -37.04
N VAL A 493 19.79 27.16 -36.75
CA VAL A 493 18.78 26.45 -37.55
C VAL A 493 17.89 27.46 -38.32
N PRO A 494 17.65 27.31 -39.64
CA PRO A 494 16.84 28.23 -40.42
C PRO A 494 15.35 28.25 -40.05
N SER A 495 14.75 29.45 -40.10
CA SER A 495 13.35 29.69 -39.78
C SER A 495 12.39 29.34 -40.94
N SER A 496 12.10 28.05 -41.12
CA SER A 496 11.07 27.60 -42.08
C SER A 496 10.31 26.35 -41.60
N ILE A 497 9.49 26.52 -40.56
CA ILE A 497 8.23 25.83 -40.22
C ILE A 497 7.83 26.43 -38.86
N PHE A 498 6.89 27.38 -38.86
CA PHE A 498 5.96 27.72 -37.77
C PHE A 498 5.19 28.98 -38.19
N ARG A 499 4.00 28.81 -38.78
CA ARG A 499 3.01 29.90 -38.84
C ARG A 499 2.27 29.94 -37.51
N LEU A 500 2.58 30.94 -36.69
CA LEU A 500 1.68 31.37 -35.62
C LEU A 500 0.64 32.32 -36.22
N GLY A 501 -0.63 31.99 -36.03
CA GLY A 501 -1.75 32.94 -36.02
C GLY A 501 -2.71 32.48 -34.92
N GLY A 502 -3.24 33.32 -34.03
CA GLY A 502 -3.15 34.78 -33.95
C GLY A 502 -4.55 35.41 -33.95
N GLY A 503 -4.93 36.07 -32.86
CA GLY A 503 -6.30 36.57 -32.58
C GLY A 503 -6.97 35.71 -31.49
N GLU A 504 -7.11 36.12 -30.23
CA GLU A 504 -7.87 37.28 -29.70
C GLU A 504 -9.36 37.23 -30.09
N GLY A 505 -10.34 37.24 -29.17
CA GLY A 505 -10.32 37.17 -27.70
C GLY A 505 -11.69 37.57 -27.13
N LEU A 506 -12.01 37.23 -25.87
CA LEU A 506 -12.84 38.07 -24.97
C LEU A 506 -12.95 37.44 -23.56
N VAL A 507 -13.00 38.30 -22.53
CA VAL A 507 -13.41 37.98 -21.16
C VAL A 507 -14.84 38.51 -20.97
N THR A 508 -15.74 37.73 -20.36
CA THR A 508 -16.97 38.25 -19.75
C THR A 508 -17.35 37.46 -18.48
N LEU A 509 -17.88 38.18 -17.49
CA LEU A 509 -18.22 37.71 -16.15
C LEU A 509 -19.53 36.90 -16.05
N LEU A 510 -19.68 36.25 -14.89
CA LEU A 510 -20.88 35.66 -14.30
C LEU A 510 -22.19 36.45 -14.52
N ARG A 511 -23.27 35.73 -14.85
CA ARG A 511 -24.60 35.94 -14.24
C ARG A 511 -25.48 34.70 -14.38
N SER A 512 -26.21 34.37 -13.30
CA SER A 512 -27.48 33.65 -13.38
C SER A 512 -28.59 34.69 -13.60
N PRO A 513 -29.65 34.38 -14.37
CA PRO A 513 -30.87 33.82 -13.76
C PRO A 513 -31.46 32.63 -14.54
N GLY A 514 -32.35 31.88 -13.90
CA GLY A 514 -32.86 30.62 -14.43
C GLY A 514 -34.21 30.68 -15.15
N VAL A 515 -34.57 29.52 -15.71
CA VAL A 515 -35.91 28.90 -15.73
C VAL A 515 -35.70 27.45 -15.29
#